data_AF-A0A379VQK4-F1
#
_entry.id   AF-A0A379VQK4-F1
#
_cell.length_a   1.000
_cell.length_b   1.000
_cell.length_c   1.000
_cell.angle_alpha   90.00
_cell.angle_beta   90.00
_cell.angle_gamma   90.00
#
_symmetry.space_group_name_H-M   'P 1'
#
loop_
_entity.id
_entity.type
_entity.pdbx_description
1 polymer ?
#
loop_
_entity_poly.entity_id
_entity_poly.type
_entity_poly.pdbx_seq_one_letter_code
_entity_poly.pdbx_strand_id
1 'polypeptide(L)' 'MVKCVSSFLLFSLLSVQAMSAENHIDLHQPKDFVDITTVAPDVQVDMRYFTSHNFIGRPIKGL' A
#
# COMPACT_ATOMS: atom_id res chain seq x y z
N MET A 1 -3.80 12.22 36.82
CA MET A 1 -3.08 12.70 35.62
C MET A 1 -2.23 11.62 34.94
N VAL A 2 -1.43 10.83 35.65
CA VAL A 2 -0.53 9.81 35.04
C VAL A 2 -1.27 8.72 34.23
N LYS A 3 -2.45 8.28 34.68
CA LYS A 3 -3.27 7.26 34.00
C LYS A 3 -3.85 7.73 32.65
N CYS A 4 -4.26 9.00 32.56
CA CYS A 4 -4.74 9.58 31.30
C CYS A 4 -3.61 9.65 30.27
N VAL A 5 -2.44 10.16 30.67
CA VAL A 5 -1.27 10.28 29.77
C VAL A 5 -0.83 8.89 29.28
N SER A 6 -0.84 7.89 30.17
CA SER A 6 -0.54 6.50 29.81
C SER A 6 -1.54 5.91 28.81
N SER A 7 -2.84 6.18 28.99
CA SER A 7 -3.89 5.71 28.06
C SER A 7 -3.81 6.39 26.69
N PHE A 8 -3.43 7.68 26.64
CA PHE A 8 -3.21 8.40 25.38
C PHE A 8 -2.00 7.86 24.61
N LEU A 9 -0.91 7.56 25.31
CA LEU A 9 0.27 6.94 24.69
C LEU A 9 -0.05 5.55 24.13
N LEU A 10 -0.78 4.73 24.90
CA LEU A 10 -1.18 3.39 24.47
C LEU A 10 -2.09 3.43 23.22
N PHE A 11 -3.03 4.37 23.18
CA PHE A 11 -3.89 4.57 22.00
C PHE A 11 -3.09 5.02 20.77
N SER A 12 -2.12 5.92 20.94
CA SER A 12 -1.26 6.37 19.85
C SER A 12 -0.32 5.28 19.32
N LEU A 13 0.09 4.32 20.16
CA LEU A 13 0.89 3.16 19.73
C LEU A 13 0.05 2.15 18.93
N LEU A 14 -1.23 2.00 19.25
CA LEU A 14 -2.15 1.10 18.53
C LEU A 14 -2.55 1.64 17.16
N SER A 15 -2.69 2.96 16.99
CA SER A 15 -3.07 3.56 15.71
C SER A 15 -1.99 3.45 14.62
N VAL A 16 -0.70 3.45 15.00
CA VAL A 16 0.42 3.30 14.05
C VAL A 16 0.43 1.93 13.39
N GLN A 17 0.01 0.88 14.10
CA GLN A 17 -0.01 -0.49 13.58
C GLN A 17 -1.12 -0.71 12.54
N ALA A 18 -2.22 0.05 12.59
CA ALA A 18 -3.32 -0.05 11.64
C ALA A 18 -2.97 0.44 10.23
N MET A 19 -1.84 1.12 10.05
CA MET A 19 -1.39 1.64 8.75
C MET A 19 -0.42 0.69 8.02
N SER A 20 -0.06 -0.44 8.64
CA SER A 20 0.78 -1.46 7.99
C SER A 20 -0.08 -2.32 7.06
N ALA A 21 -0.35 -1.83 5.85
CA ALA A 21 -0.82 -2.69 4.78
C ALA A 21 0.34 -3.58 4.33
N GLU A 22 0.30 -4.87 4.70
CA GLU A 22 1.17 -5.88 4.10
C GLU A 22 0.88 -5.97 2.61
N ASN A 23 1.83 -5.51 1.79
CA ASN A 23 1.86 -5.86 0.38
C ASN A 23 2.27 -7.32 0.28
N HIS A 24 1.29 -8.23 0.30
CA HIS A 24 1.53 -9.63 -0.02
C HIS A 24 2.04 -9.72 -1.45
N ILE A 25 3.35 -9.87 -1.61
CA ILE A 25 3.95 -10.17 -2.90
C ILE A 25 3.65 -11.64 -3.17
N ASP A 26 2.71 -11.89 -4.06
CA ASP A 26 2.48 -13.24 -4.56
C ASP A 26 3.74 -13.71 -5.29
N LEU A 27 4.38 -14.75 -4.74
CA LEU A 27 5.59 -15.34 -5.31
C LEU A 27 5.28 -16.16 -6.59
N HIS A 28 4.00 -16.30 -6.97
CA HIS A 28 3.55 -16.99 -8.19
C HIS A 28 3.35 -16.05 -9.38
N GLN A 29 4.24 -15.06 -9.56
CA GLN A 29 4.23 -14.25 -10.78
C GLN A 29 4.34 -15.16 -12.02
N PRO A 30 3.40 -15.08 -12.99
CA PRO A 30 3.47 -15.87 -14.21
C PRO A 30 4.79 -15.63 -14.95
N LYS A 31 5.36 -16.68 -15.54
CA LYS A 31 6.67 -16.63 -16.21
C LYS A 31 6.78 -15.51 -17.26
N ASP A 32 5.69 -15.22 -17.95
CA ASP A 32 5.65 -14.23 -19.03
C ASP A 32 5.17 -12.85 -18.56
N PHE A 33 4.95 -12.66 -17.25
CA PHE A 33 4.63 -11.36 -16.67
C PHE A 33 5.92 -10.54 -16.54
N VAL A 34 5.94 -9.37 -17.16
CA VAL A 34 7.11 -8.49 -17.20
C VAL A 34 6.76 -7.10 -16.69
N ASP A 35 7.73 -6.43 -16.07
CA ASP A 35 7.62 -4.99 -15.79
C ASP A 35 7.75 -4.23 -17.12
N ILE A 36 6.75 -3.41 -17.43
CA ILE A 36 6.69 -2.65 -18.69
C ILE A 36 7.92 -1.75 -18.89
N THR A 37 8.51 -1.23 -17.80
CA THR A 37 9.70 -0.38 -17.86
C THR A 37 10.95 -1.14 -18.27
N THR A 38 10.95 -2.47 -18.17
CA THR A 38 12.05 -3.32 -18.68
C THR A 38 11.99 -3.42 -20.21
N VAL A 39 10.78 -3.37 -20.79
CA VAL A 39 10.56 -3.48 -22.24
C VAL A 39 10.58 -2.10 -22.92
N ALA A 40 10.06 -1.08 -22.26
CA ALA A 40 9.99 0.29 -22.74
C ALA A 40 10.42 1.27 -21.63
N PRO A 41 11.73 1.53 -21.46
CA PRO A 41 12.24 2.31 -20.33
C PRO A 41 11.72 3.75 -20.25
N ASP A 42 11.43 4.35 -21.40
CA ASP A 42 11.00 5.75 -21.49
C ASP A 42 9.48 5.93 -21.39
N VAL A 43 8.72 4.84 -21.22
CA VAL A 43 7.26 4.93 -21.09
C VAL A 43 6.89 5.60 -19.77
N GLN A 44 6.03 6.61 -19.84
CA GLN A 44 5.45 7.19 -18.63
C GLN A 44 4.35 6.26 -18.12
N VAL A 45 4.45 5.85 -16.86
CA VAL A 45 3.49 4.95 -16.22
C VAL A 45 2.64 5.71 -15.22
N ASP A 46 1.33 5.51 -15.29
CA ASP A 46 0.35 6.07 -14.36
C ASP A 46 -0.57 4.96 -13.84
N MET A 47 -0.15 4.35 -12.72
CA MET A 47 -0.88 3.25 -12.09
C MET A 47 -2.05 3.78 -11.24
N ARG A 48 -3.13 4.23 -11.89
CA ARG A 48 -4.32 4.82 -11.23
C ARG A 48 -4.90 3.94 -10.11
N TYR A 49 -4.93 2.62 -10.30
CA TYR A 49 -5.44 1.69 -9.30
C TYR A 49 -4.47 1.38 -8.15
N PHE A 50 -3.20 1.76 -8.27
CA PHE A 50 -2.23 1.65 -7.18
C PHE A 50 -2.30 2.83 -6.20
N THR A 51 -2.94 3.94 -6.59
CA THR A 51 -3.06 5.16 -5.76
C THR A 51 -4.52 5.45 -5.41
N SER A 52 -4.78 6.50 -4.61
CA SER A 52 -6.14 7.00 -4.37
C SER A 52 -6.68 7.86 -5.52
N HIS A 53 -5.83 8.23 -6.49
CA HIS A 53 -6.26 8.99 -7.66
C HIS A 53 -6.88 8.04 -8.70
N ASN A 54 -8.07 7.54 -8.37
CA ASN A 54 -8.96 6.79 -9.24
C ASN A 54 -10.41 7.05 -8.82
N PHE A 55 -11.37 6.49 -9.55
CA PHE A 55 -12.80 6.73 -9.33
C PHE A 55 -13.29 6.32 -7.92
N ILE A 56 -12.64 5.34 -7.28
CA ILE A 56 -13.01 4.83 -5.96
C ILE A 56 -12.39 5.67 -4.82
N GLY A 57 -11.39 6.49 -5.12
CA GLY A 57 -10.73 7.34 -4.12
C GLY A 57 -9.78 6.61 -3.16
N ARG A 58 -9.43 5.35 -3.45
CA ARG A 58 -8.49 4.53 -2.66
C ARG A 58 -7.76 3.50 -3.55
N PRO A 59 -6.58 3.00 -3.13
CA PRO A 59 -5.91 1.90 -3.83
C PRO A 59 -6.82 0.67 -3.97
N ILE A 60 -6.77 0.02 -5.13
CA ILE A 60 -7.51 -1.20 -5.40
C ILE A 60 -6.58 -2.39 -5.15
N LYS A 61 -7.01 -3.29 -4.27
CA LYS A 61 -6.29 -4.54 -4.01
C LYS A 61 -6.34 -5.42 -5.27
N GLY A 62 -5.17 -5.78 -5.79
CA GLY A 62 -5.03 -6.78 -6.85
C GLY A 62 -5.48 -8.17 -6.38
N LEU A 63 -5.68 -9.08 -7.34
CA LEU A 63 -5.99 -10.48 -7.06
C LEU A 63 -4.76 -11.22 -6.52
#